data_AF-A0A961L8I2-F1
#
_entry.id   AF-A0A961L8I2-F1
#
_cell.length_a   1.000
_cell.length_b   1.000
_cell.length_c   1.000
_cell.angle_alpha   90.00
_cell.angle_beta   90.00
_cell.angle_gamma   90.00
#
_symmetry.space_group_name_H-M   'P 1'
#
loop_
_entity.id
_entity.type
_entity.pdbx_description
1 polymer ?
#
loop_
_entity_poly.entity_id
_entity_poly.type
_entity_poly.pdbx_seq_one_letter_code
_entity_poly.pdbx_strand_id
1 'polypeptide(L)'
;YGANFAKSTQPLEYGEVIEINGVSVWLTPAGHILGSAQITVEYKGMRMTFTGDYKRRADPTCATFEPVDGTHVFISEATFGLPVFRHPSAAGEAARLLASADLFPDRTHVVGAYALGKAQRMIRLVRDAGHDAPILIHGALDRLCRFYAAEGVDLGRLEAASGRTKAETKGRIVVCPP
;
A
#
# COMPACT_ATOMS: atom_id res chain seq x y z
N TYR A 1 9.42 14.23 2.08
CA TYR A 1 10.51 14.81 2.89
C TYR A 1 11.44 15.59 1.98
N GLY A 2 11.95 16.75 2.40
CA GLY A 2 12.86 17.57 1.58
C GLY A 2 14.29 17.00 1.55
N ALA A 3 15.17 17.58 0.75
CA ALA A 3 16.55 17.10 0.57
C ALA A 3 17.37 17.02 1.89
N ASN A 4 16.98 17.76 2.92
CA ASN A 4 17.71 17.88 4.18
C ASN A 4 16.99 17.19 5.36
N PHE A 5 16.18 16.16 5.09
CA PHE A 5 15.42 15.49 6.15
C PHE A 5 16.29 14.71 7.14
N ALA A 6 17.52 14.36 6.74
CA ALA A 6 18.53 13.73 7.58
C ALA A 6 19.94 14.16 7.13
N LYS A 7 20.95 14.01 8.00
CA LYS A 7 22.36 14.25 7.66
C LYS A 7 22.95 13.15 6.78
N SER A 8 22.51 11.91 6.99
CA SER A 8 22.88 10.72 6.22
C SER A 8 21.71 9.74 6.23
N THR A 9 21.69 8.86 5.23
CA THR A 9 20.69 7.80 5.08
C THR A 9 21.42 6.50 4.76
N GLN A 10 20.98 5.40 5.38
CA GLN A 10 21.42 4.06 5.00
C GLN A 10 20.17 3.19 4.81
N PRO A 11 20.10 2.39 3.74
CA PRO A 11 19.10 1.33 3.64
C PRO A 11 19.39 0.26 4.71
N LEU A 12 18.36 -0.45 5.13
CA LEU A 12 18.45 -1.57 6.05
C LEU A 12 17.44 -2.63 5.61
N GLU A 13 17.90 -3.85 5.37
CA GLU A 13 17.01 -4.93 4.96
C GLU A 13 16.16 -5.43 6.15
N TYR A 14 15.03 -6.07 5.85
CA TYR A 14 14.23 -6.69 6.92
C TYR A 14 15.02 -7.79 7.63
N GLY A 15 14.98 -7.77 8.97
CA GLY A 15 15.70 -8.71 9.82
C GLY A 15 17.21 -8.43 9.96
N GLU A 16 17.79 -7.50 9.19
CA GLU A 16 19.17 -7.07 9.40
C GLU A 16 19.25 -6.22 10.68
N VAL A 17 20.22 -6.56 11.55
CA VAL A 17 20.45 -5.87 12.82
C VAL A 17 21.69 -5.00 12.71
N ILE A 18 21.53 -3.71 13.03
CA ILE A 18 22.64 -2.77 13.15
C ILE A 18 22.77 -2.27 14.59
N GLU A 19 23.98 -1.81 14.93
CA GLU A 19 24.27 -1.20 16.22
C GLU A 19 24.42 0.31 16.08
N ILE A 20 23.69 1.07 16.89
CA ILE A 20 23.80 2.53 16.97
C ILE A 20 24.04 2.90 18.42
N ASN A 21 25.27 3.30 18.77
CA ASN A 21 25.65 3.72 20.12
C ASN A 21 25.32 2.67 21.21
N GLY A 22 25.45 1.38 20.90
CA GLY A 22 25.16 0.26 21.80
C GLY A 22 23.67 -0.08 21.93
N VAL A 23 22.85 0.35 20.96
CA VAL A 23 21.45 -0.03 20.79
C VAL A 23 21.34 -0.86 19.51
N SER A 24 20.80 -2.07 19.62
CA SER A 24 20.47 -2.89 18.47
C SER A 24 19.20 -2.35 17.79
N VAL A 25 19.23 -2.17 16.48
CA VAL A 25 18.11 -1.65 15.68
C VAL A 25 17.89 -2.55 14.48
N TRP A 26 16.65 -2.94 14.23
CA TRP A 26 16.28 -3.69 13.03
C TRP A 26 14.87 -3.33 12.55
N LEU A 27 14.60 -3.69 11.30
CA LEU A 27 13.32 -3.49 10.65
C LEU A 27 12.58 -4.82 10.47
N THR A 28 11.27 -4.80 10.67
CA THR A 28 10.37 -5.92 10.30
C THR A 28 9.21 -5.41 9.46
N PRO A 29 8.61 -6.22 8.59
CA PRO A 29 7.49 -5.78 7.74
C PRO A 29 6.30 -5.21 8.54
N ALA A 30 5.78 -4.05 8.11
CA ALA A 30 4.56 -3.45 8.69
C ALA A 30 3.26 -3.77 7.94
N GLY A 31 3.34 -4.33 6.72
CA GLY A 31 2.16 -4.66 5.92
C GLY A 31 1.35 -3.47 5.40
N HIS A 32 1.84 -2.24 5.55
CA HIS A 32 1.07 -1.04 5.19
C HIS A 32 1.12 -0.73 3.69
N ILE A 33 2.34 -0.54 3.16
CA ILE A 33 2.66 -0.28 1.76
C ILE A 33 4.00 -0.95 1.40
N LEU A 34 4.40 -0.96 0.13
CA LEU A 34 5.69 -1.49 -0.29
C LEU A 34 6.84 -0.78 0.47
N GLY A 35 7.72 -1.57 1.09
CA GLY A 35 8.83 -1.07 1.91
C GLY A 35 8.44 -0.58 3.32
N SER A 36 7.16 -0.60 3.72
CA SER A 36 6.76 -0.18 5.07
C SER A 36 7.32 -1.11 6.14
N ALA A 37 7.87 -0.53 7.20
CA ALA A 37 8.58 -1.26 8.25
C ALA A 37 8.11 -0.82 9.65
N GLN A 38 8.09 -1.78 10.55
CA GLN A 38 8.18 -1.53 11.98
C GLN A 38 9.67 -1.38 12.32
N ILE A 39 9.99 -0.48 13.24
CA ILE A 39 11.34 -0.33 13.78
C ILE A 39 11.38 -0.85 15.21
N THR A 40 12.29 -1.77 15.47
CA THR A 40 12.52 -2.29 16.81
C THR A 40 13.89 -1.84 17.30
N VAL A 41 13.92 -1.39 18.55
CA VAL A 41 15.15 -1.03 19.26
C VAL A 41 15.28 -1.92 20.50
N GLU A 42 16.49 -2.41 20.75
CA GLU A 42 16.81 -3.18 21.94
C GLU A 42 18.00 -2.57 22.67
N TYR A 43 17.81 -2.31 23.97
CA TYR A 43 18.84 -1.73 24.82
C TYR A 43 18.78 -2.33 26.22
N LYS A 44 19.90 -2.91 26.68
CA LYS A 44 20.02 -3.51 28.01
C LYS A 44 18.88 -4.49 28.36
N GLY A 45 18.49 -5.32 27.39
CA GLY A 45 17.43 -6.32 27.54
C GLY A 45 15.99 -5.76 27.43
N MET A 46 15.82 -4.45 27.25
CA MET A 46 14.51 -3.84 26.97
C MET A 46 14.30 -3.72 25.47
N ARG A 47 13.24 -4.35 24.96
CA ARG A 47 12.85 -4.33 23.53
C ARG A 47 11.61 -3.48 23.32
N MET A 48 11.71 -2.47 22.47
CA MET A 48 10.60 -1.57 22.11
C MET A 48 10.38 -1.59 20.61
N THR A 49 9.13 -1.81 20.18
CA THR A 49 8.76 -1.86 18.76
C THR A 49 7.81 -0.72 18.45
N PHE A 50 8.17 0.11 17.46
CA PHE A 50 7.34 1.17 16.91
C PHE A 50 6.77 0.68 15.58
N THR A 51 5.44 0.63 15.48
CA THR A 51 4.80 0.00 14.32
C THR A 51 4.90 0.84 13.05
N GLY A 52 5.00 2.17 13.19
CA GLY A 52 4.57 3.08 12.13
C GLY A 52 3.09 2.86 11.80
N ASP A 53 2.68 3.24 10.59
CA ASP A 53 1.40 2.78 10.05
C ASP A 53 1.53 1.31 9.67
N TYR A 54 0.59 0.47 10.10
CA TYR A 54 0.65 -0.97 9.84
C TYR A 54 -0.71 -1.51 9.42
N LYS A 55 -0.71 -2.70 8.82
CA LYS A 55 -1.93 -3.40 8.46
C LYS A 55 -1.74 -4.90 8.62
N ARG A 56 -2.52 -5.49 9.52
CA ARG A 56 -2.49 -6.94 9.80
C ARG A 56 -3.15 -7.81 8.74
N ARG A 57 -4.06 -7.25 7.95
CA ARG A 57 -4.69 -7.98 6.82
C ARG A 57 -3.70 -8.04 5.66
N ALA A 58 -3.63 -9.19 5.01
CA ALA A 58 -2.81 -9.37 3.81
C ALA A 58 -3.07 -8.27 2.77
N ASP A 59 -1.98 -7.86 2.14
CA ASP A 59 -1.95 -6.93 1.03
C ASP A 59 -1.11 -7.54 -0.09
N PRO A 60 -1.67 -7.73 -1.29
CA PRO A 60 -0.92 -8.34 -2.40
C PRO A 60 0.16 -7.40 -2.97
N THR A 61 0.34 -6.20 -2.42
CA THR A 61 1.32 -5.20 -2.91
C THR A 61 2.48 -4.94 -1.94
N CYS A 62 2.56 -5.63 -0.81
CA CYS A 62 3.68 -5.53 0.12
C CYS A 62 3.84 -6.76 1.02
N ALA A 63 4.98 -6.87 1.72
CA ALA A 63 5.22 -7.93 2.70
C ALA A 63 4.18 -7.89 3.83
N THR A 64 3.76 -9.05 4.33
CA THR A 64 2.73 -9.14 5.38
C THR A 64 3.28 -8.62 6.71
N PHE A 65 2.43 -8.01 7.52
CA PHE A 65 2.80 -7.59 8.88
C PHE A 65 3.31 -8.77 9.72
N GLU A 66 4.46 -8.61 10.35
CA GLU A 66 5.09 -9.63 11.20
C GLU A 66 5.21 -9.13 12.65
N PRO A 67 4.54 -9.75 13.63
CA PRO A 67 4.73 -9.41 15.03
C PRO A 67 6.18 -9.63 15.47
N VAL A 68 6.72 -8.72 16.29
CA VAL A 68 8.07 -8.85 16.86
C VAL A 68 7.97 -9.48 18.25
N ASP A 69 8.39 -10.74 18.34
CA ASP A 69 8.40 -11.49 19.60
C ASP A 69 9.28 -10.84 20.66
N GLY A 70 8.96 -11.07 21.94
CA GLY A 70 9.72 -10.51 23.07
C GLY A 70 9.65 -8.98 23.18
N THR A 71 8.75 -8.31 22.45
CA THR A 71 8.51 -6.87 22.61
C THR A 71 7.96 -6.58 24.01
N HIS A 72 8.66 -5.73 24.75
CA HIS A 72 8.24 -5.29 26.09
C HIS A 72 7.35 -4.04 26.02
N VAL A 73 7.68 -3.12 25.10
CA VAL A 73 6.91 -1.89 24.85
C VAL A 73 6.49 -1.85 23.38
N PHE A 74 5.18 -1.86 23.13
CA PHE A 74 4.62 -1.82 21.78
C PHE A 74 3.96 -0.46 21.53
N ILE A 75 4.56 0.34 20.65
CA ILE A 75 4.08 1.68 20.28
C ILE A 75 3.34 1.58 18.95
N SER A 76 2.01 1.64 19.01
CA SER A 76 1.11 1.45 17.88
C SER A 76 0.54 2.76 17.36
N GLU A 77 0.31 2.84 16.05
CA GLU A 77 -0.66 3.81 15.49
C GLU A 77 -2.09 3.53 15.99
N ALA A 78 -2.98 4.52 15.85
CA ALA A 78 -4.38 4.43 16.28
C ALA A 78 -5.36 5.08 15.29
N THR A 79 -5.03 5.10 13.99
CA THR A 79 -5.85 5.72 12.93
C THR A 79 -7.30 5.22 12.97
N PHE A 80 -7.48 3.93 13.27
CA PHE A 80 -8.78 3.26 13.40
C PHE A 80 -9.01 2.69 14.81
N GLY A 81 -8.50 3.35 15.86
CA GLY A 81 -8.55 2.84 17.23
C GLY A 81 -9.95 2.81 17.88
N LEU A 82 -10.95 3.48 17.28
CA LEU A 82 -12.32 3.46 17.78
C LEU A 82 -13.11 2.21 17.31
N PRO A 83 -13.93 1.57 18.16
CA PRO A 83 -14.67 0.35 17.82
C PRO A 83 -15.63 0.46 16.63
N VAL A 84 -16.00 1.69 16.24
CA VAL A 84 -16.86 1.98 15.08
C VAL A 84 -16.16 1.68 13.75
N PHE A 85 -14.82 1.69 13.71
CA PHE A 85 -14.06 1.41 12.51
C PHE A 85 -13.98 -0.09 12.24
N ARG A 86 -15.03 -0.61 11.60
CA ARG A 86 -15.11 -1.98 11.11
C ARG A 86 -15.14 -1.98 9.59
N HIS A 87 -14.00 -2.29 8.98
CA HIS A 87 -13.90 -2.30 7.52
C HIS A 87 -14.32 -3.66 6.93
N PRO A 88 -15.10 -3.66 5.85
CA PRO A 88 -15.45 -4.88 5.11
C PRO A 88 -14.21 -5.55 4.52
N SER A 89 -14.39 -6.72 3.92
CA SER A 89 -13.29 -7.40 3.22
C SER A 89 -12.89 -6.62 1.97
N ALA A 90 -11.58 -6.48 1.73
CA ALA A 90 -11.09 -5.74 0.57
C ALA A 90 -11.49 -6.42 -0.75
N ALA A 91 -11.45 -7.75 -0.79
CA ALA A 91 -11.95 -8.54 -1.92
C ALA A 91 -13.46 -8.33 -2.16
N GLY A 92 -14.25 -8.20 -1.10
CA GLY A 92 -15.68 -7.91 -1.21
C GLY A 92 -15.96 -6.53 -1.82
N GLU A 93 -15.20 -5.51 -1.43
CA GLU A 93 -15.32 -4.17 -2.03
C GLU A 93 -14.86 -4.13 -3.49
N ALA A 94 -13.80 -4.87 -3.85
CA ALA A 94 -13.39 -5.02 -5.25
C ALA A 94 -14.47 -5.72 -6.09
N ALA A 95 -15.06 -6.80 -5.57
CA ALA A 95 -16.16 -7.50 -6.23
C ALA A 95 -17.40 -6.60 -6.41
N ARG A 96 -17.71 -5.73 -5.43
CA ARG A 96 -18.80 -4.74 -5.56
C ARG A 96 -18.53 -3.72 -6.65
N LEU A 97 -17.28 -3.25 -6.78
CA LEU A 97 -16.89 -2.35 -7.87
C LEU A 97 -17.10 -3.03 -9.23
N LEU A 98 -16.66 -4.29 -9.39
CA LEU A 98 -16.83 -5.03 -10.63
C LEU A 98 -18.31 -5.31 -10.95
N ALA A 99 -19.10 -5.71 -9.96
CA ALA A 99 -20.55 -5.88 -10.16
C ALA A 99 -21.22 -4.57 -10.61
N SER A 100 -20.76 -3.42 -10.10
CA SER A 100 -21.23 -2.12 -10.56
C SER A 100 -20.78 -1.81 -12.00
N ALA A 101 -19.56 -2.19 -12.38
CA ALA A 101 -19.07 -2.05 -13.74
C ALA A 101 -19.89 -2.89 -14.74
N ASP A 102 -20.22 -4.12 -14.37
CA ASP A 102 -21.02 -5.03 -15.18
C ASP A 102 -22.46 -4.55 -15.35
N LEU A 103 -23.06 -3.97 -14.30
CA LEU A 103 -24.41 -3.40 -14.36
C LEU A 103 -24.48 -2.16 -15.26
N PHE A 104 -23.36 -1.44 -15.38
CA PHE A 104 -23.27 -0.19 -16.14
C PHE A 104 -22.11 -0.24 -17.15
N PRO A 105 -22.18 -1.12 -18.16
CA PRO A 105 -21.06 -1.37 -19.09
C PRO A 105 -20.71 -0.14 -19.94
N ASP A 106 -21.64 0.81 -19.99
CA ASP A 106 -21.52 2.06 -20.75
C ASP A 106 -21.04 3.25 -19.90
N ARG A 107 -20.80 3.05 -18.60
CA ARG A 107 -20.33 4.09 -17.68
C ARG A 107 -18.83 3.92 -17.43
N THR A 108 -18.17 5.05 -17.20
CA THR A 108 -16.81 5.06 -16.66
C THR A 108 -16.90 5.07 -15.14
N HIS A 109 -16.15 4.18 -14.49
CA HIS A 109 -16.08 4.13 -13.02
C HIS A 109 -14.80 4.79 -12.56
N VAL A 110 -14.94 5.95 -11.93
CA VAL A 110 -13.79 6.72 -11.40
C VAL A 110 -13.60 6.39 -9.93
N VAL A 111 -12.42 5.89 -9.57
CA VAL A 111 -12.04 5.48 -8.22
C VAL A 111 -10.94 6.40 -7.71
N GLY A 112 -11.27 7.15 -6.65
CA GLY A 112 -10.31 8.00 -5.94
C GLY A 112 -9.41 7.18 -5.02
N ALA A 113 -8.09 7.30 -5.18
CA ALA A 113 -7.10 6.62 -4.36
C ALA A 113 -5.82 7.46 -4.22
N TYR A 114 -5.25 7.49 -3.00
CA TYR A 114 -3.94 8.10 -2.77
C TYR A 114 -2.86 7.45 -3.67
N ALA A 115 -1.96 8.29 -4.18
CA ALA A 115 -1.01 7.88 -5.21
C ALA A 115 -0.01 6.81 -4.75
N LEU A 116 0.35 6.82 -3.47
CA LEU A 116 1.23 5.83 -2.85
C LEU A 116 0.43 4.81 -2.05
N GLY A 117 0.62 3.53 -2.35
CA GLY A 117 0.01 2.41 -1.64
C GLY A 117 -1.43 2.12 -2.05
N LYS A 118 -2.34 3.09 -1.86
CA LYS A 118 -3.79 2.83 -2.04
C LYS A 118 -4.16 2.56 -3.50
N ALA A 119 -3.61 3.33 -4.44
CA ALA A 119 -3.87 3.12 -5.86
C ALA A 119 -3.39 1.73 -6.34
N GLN A 120 -2.17 1.34 -5.98
CA GLN A 120 -1.58 0.06 -6.36
C GLN A 120 -2.35 -1.10 -5.74
N ARG A 121 -2.71 -0.99 -4.45
CA ARG A 121 -3.54 -1.98 -3.78
C ARG A 121 -4.91 -2.14 -4.43
N MET A 122 -5.59 -1.04 -4.75
CA MET A 122 -6.90 -1.08 -5.41
C MET A 122 -6.80 -1.77 -6.76
N ILE A 123 -5.80 -1.39 -7.58
CA ILE A 123 -5.53 -2.03 -8.88
C ILE A 123 -5.33 -3.53 -8.71
N ARG A 124 -4.46 -3.96 -7.79
CA ARG A 124 -4.19 -5.38 -7.56
C ARG A 124 -5.42 -6.15 -7.08
N LEU A 125 -6.21 -5.58 -6.16
CA LEU A 125 -7.46 -6.19 -5.71
C LEU A 125 -8.49 -6.36 -6.84
N VAL A 126 -8.57 -5.39 -7.76
CA VAL A 126 -9.42 -5.48 -8.95
C VAL A 126 -8.92 -6.56 -9.92
N ARG A 127 -7.61 -6.71 -10.08
CA ARG A 127 -6.99 -7.82 -10.84
C ARG A 127 -7.29 -9.18 -10.20
N ASP A 128 -7.09 -9.30 -8.89
CA ASP A 128 -7.39 -10.53 -8.12
C ASP A 128 -8.86 -10.94 -8.22
N ALA A 129 -9.76 -9.95 -8.40
CA ALA A 129 -11.18 -10.17 -8.60
C ALA A 129 -11.56 -10.54 -10.06
N GLY A 130 -10.58 -10.71 -10.96
CA GLY A 130 -10.79 -11.21 -12.32
C GLY A 130 -10.96 -10.14 -13.41
N HIS A 131 -10.61 -8.88 -13.13
CA HIS A 131 -10.66 -7.84 -14.16
C HIS A 131 -9.37 -7.78 -14.97
N ASP A 132 -9.37 -8.25 -16.22
CA ASP A 132 -8.19 -8.26 -17.09
C ASP A 132 -8.09 -7.06 -18.04
N ALA A 133 -9.18 -6.32 -18.23
CA ALA A 133 -9.20 -5.16 -19.12
C ALA A 133 -8.23 -4.06 -18.63
N PRO A 134 -7.67 -3.22 -19.52
CA PRO A 134 -6.70 -2.24 -19.09
C PRO A 134 -7.35 -1.19 -18.18
N ILE A 135 -6.71 -0.91 -17.04
CA ILE A 135 -7.16 0.12 -16.10
C ILE A 135 -6.55 1.45 -16.52
N LEU A 136 -7.37 2.50 -16.56
CA LEU A 136 -6.90 3.83 -16.88
C LEU A 136 -6.40 4.49 -15.59
N ILE A 137 -5.24 5.15 -15.63
CA ILE A 137 -4.66 5.83 -14.48
C ILE A 137 -4.39 7.30 -14.78
N HIS A 138 -4.62 8.14 -13.77
CA HIS A 138 -4.18 9.53 -13.79
C HIS A 138 -2.64 9.59 -13.77
N GLY A 139 -2.04 10.58 -14.45
CA GLY A 139 -0.58 10.69 -14.57
C GLY A 139 0.16 10.80 -13.24
N ALA A 140 -0.48 11.32 -12.20
CA ALA A 140 0.05 11.37 -10.84
C ALA A 140 0.34 9.98 -10.23
N LEU A 141 -0.28 8.91 -10.76
CA LEU A 141 -0.10 7.53 -10.29
C LEU A 141 1.02 6.80 -11.04
N ASP A 142 1.32 7.23 -12.27
CA ASP A 142 2.15 6.47 -13.23
C ASP A 142 3.54 6.13 -12.66
N ARG A 143 4.27 7.12 -12.13
CA ARG A 143 5.61 6.91 -11.58
C ARG A 143 5.62 5.87 -10.45
N LEU A 144 4.66 5.92 -9.54
CA LEU A 144 4.60 5.01 -8.40
C LEU A 144 4.10 3.62 -8.79
N CYS A 145 3.15 3.52 -9.74
CA CYS A 145 2.74 2.23 -10.29
C CYS A 145 3.89 1.54 -11.03
N ARG A 146 4.68 2.28 -11.82
CA ARG A 146 5.88 1.73 -12.48
C ARG A 146 6.92 1.26 -11.47
N PHE A 147 7.13 2.03 -10.40
CA PHE A 147 8.02 1.61 -9.31
C PHE A 147 7.54 0.30 -8.68
N TYR A 148 6.27 0.19 -8.28
CA TYR A 148 5.73 -1.07 -7.74
C TYR A 148 5.88 -2.24 -8.71
N ALA A 149 5.65 -2.03 -10.00
CA ALA A 149 5.84 -3.07 -11.02
C ALA A 149 7.32 -3.50 -11.15
N ALA A 150 8.26 -2.56 -11.06
CA ALA A 150 9.69 -2.87 -11.06
C ALA A 150 10.12 -3.67 -9.81
N GLU A 151 9.44 -3.46 -8.69
CA GLU A 151 9.61 -4.22 -7.43
C GLU A 151 8.81 -5.53 -7.41
N GLY A 152 8.31 -5.99 -8.56
CA GLY A 152 7.67 -7.30 -8.72
C GLY A 152 6.16 -7.36 -8.43
N VAL A 153 5.50 -6.22 -8.16
CA VAL A 153 4.05 -6.18 -7.98
C VAL A 153 3.35 -6.17 -9.34
N ASP A 154 2.68 -7.27 -9.70
CA ASP A 154 1.89 -7.34 -10.94
C ASP A 154 0.63 -6.46 -10.85
N LEU A 155 0.67 -5.31 -11.51
CA LEU A 155 -0.47 -4.39 -11.64
C LEU A 155 -1.27 -4.61 -12.95
N GLY A 156 -0.84 -5.54 -13.80
CA GLY A 156 -1.37 -5.74 -15.14
C GLY A 156 -1.22 -4.51 -16.05
N ARG A 157 -2.02 -4.47 -17.12
CA ARG A 157 -1.96 -3.39 -18.11
C ARG A 157 -2.58 -2.10 -17.57
N LEU A 158 -1.76 -1.05 -17.46
CA LEU A 158 -2.17 0.31 -17.09
C LEU A 158 -2.01 1.25 -18.27
N GLU A 159 -2.96 2.15 -18.48
CA GLU A 159 -2.93 3.14 -19.57
C GLU A 159 -3.22 4.54 -19.04
N ALA A 160 -2.69 5.57 -19.70
CA ALA A 160 -3.00 6.94 -19.32
C ALA A 160 -4.48 7.28 -19.55
N ALA A 161 -5.11 7.87 -18.55
CA ALA A 161 -6.45 8.45 -18.65
C ALA A 161 -6.44 9.83 -19.37
N SER A 162 -5.32 10.55 -19.31
CA SER A 162 -5.16 11.88 -19.91
C SER A 162 -5.28 11.85 -21.43
N GLY A 163 -5.93 12.85 -22.00
CA GLY A 163 -6.08 12.99 -23.46
C GLY A 163 -7.17 12.12 -24.08
N ARG A 164 -7.92 11.36 -23.27
CA ARG A 164 -9.06 10.55 -23.73
C ARG A 164 -10.36 11.32 -23.67
N THR A 165 -11.20 11.10 -24.66
CA THR A 165 -12.60 11.52 -24.71
C THR A 165 -13.46 10.62 -23.81
N LYS A 166 -14.67 11.10 -23.49
CA LYS A 166 -15.66 10.30 -22.74
C LYS A 166 -16.05 9.00 -23.45
N ALA A 167 -16.01 8.98 -24.79
CA ALA A 167 -16.29 7.78 -25.57
C ALA A 167 -15.20 6.72 -25.39
N GLU A 168 -13.94 7.14 -25.29
CA GLU A 168 -12.77 6.26 -25.14
C GLU A 168 -12.58 5.72 -23.71
N THR A 169 -13.27 6.29 -22.73
CA THR A 169 -13.29 5.83 -21.33
C THR A 169 -14.55 5.05 -20.97
N LYS A 170 -15.48 4.87 -21.92
CA LYS A 170 -16.73 4.13 -21.75
C LYS A 170 -16.45 2.69 -21.28
N GLY A 171 -17.10 2.26 -20.19
CA GLY A 171 -16.94 0.91 -19.63
C GLY A 171 -15.59 0.64 -18.96
N ARG A 172 -14.78 1.68 -18.73
CA ARG A 172 -13.44 1.54 -18.12
C ARG A 172 -13.43 1.96 -16.66
N ILE A 173 -12.58 1.31 -15.89
CA ILE A 173 -12.20 1.75 -14.55
C ILE A 173 -11.05 2.77 -14.70
N VAL A 174 -11.22 3.93 -14.08
CA VAL A 174 -10.23 5.01 -13.99
C VAL A 174 -9.81 5.17 -12.54
N VAL A 175 -8.51 5.17 -12.26
CA VAL A 175 -7.96 5.46 -10.94
C VAL A 175 -7.31 6.83 -10.95
N CYS A 176 -7.67 7.67 -9.99
CA CYS A 176 -7.10 9.00 -9.85
C CYS A 176 -6.88 9.36 -8.37
N PRO A 177 -6.00 10.32 -8.06
CA PRO A 177 -6.01 10.96 -6.74
C PRO A 177 -7.41 11.52 -6.41
N PRO A 178 -7.77 11.57 -5.11
CA PRO A 178 -9.01 12.21 -4.67
C PRO A 178 -9.00 13.73 -4.89
#